data_AF-A0A1B6LNR6-F1
#
_entry.id   AF-A0A1B6LNR6-F1
#
_cell.length_a   1.000
_cell.length_b   1.000
_cell.length_c   1.000
_cell.angle_alpha   90.00
_cell.angle_beta   90.00
_cell.angle_gamma   90.00
#
_symmetry.space_group_name_H-M   'P 1'
#
loop_
_entity.id
_entity.type
_entity.pdbx_description
1 polymer ?
#
loop_
_entity_poly.entity_id
_entity_poly.type
_entity_poly.pdbx_seq_one_letter_code
_entity_poly.pdbx_strand_id
1 'polypeptide(L)'
;MTMGRRRQDKPRLIPEQDRRICGSICLCQLTIVLSCVSLVYLTVAVYMPSHKAFNSGIEPRPVMCQAVNTSLVNNCDWASCGEWCLTKTSGFCPQIHVTTRQNGTDITVENCTRLTTVACPPVNPGVLHKYNCNEDKVCGSLTGLFNCSLGHCANMSELFLCHYKADGIIVDSDKDNLKLNGFFDCYKSRCTKIKNMRNFYCERYCPRITTTANNVYIQYENNVYVGRCGQVMAHNEARGSEPGSPVQATPVWSDQGQEEVFLASCHTVNRNRDNRLSATDCINGTLLNATLVPDKSMNFTIYRHLVENTTKVADEQQRFLPMQHLLTIYNDSRLYINLEGCVNTLRGECRQFLNTHGNDGDNFTAQSRFPCFYNKNDSFLVVARFDLNKTWRELLIAVVVPSTLFVVSFVALVVIAHSVKVGDDA
;
A
#
# COMPACT_ATOMS: atom_id res chain seq x y z
N MET A 1 3.97 -101.98 21.16
CA MET A 1 2.88 -101.30 21.88
C MET A 1 3.48 -100.11 22.62
N THR A 2 3.35 -98.91 22.03
CA THR A 2 2.58 -97.77 22.58
C THR A 2 3.04 -97.38 24.00
N MET A 3 3.54 -96.18 24.26
CA MET A 3 2.90 -94.89 23.95
C MET A 3 3.97 -93.77 23.99
N GLY A 4 3.90 -92.85 23.02
CA GLY A 4 4.83 -91.73 22.88
C GLY A 4 4.76 -90.72 24.04
N ARG A 5 5.93 -90.29 24.51
CA ARG A 5 6.10 -89.16 25.44
C ARG A 5 5.59 -87.88 24.76
N ARG A 6 4.51 -87.30 25.29
CA ARG A 6 4.11 -85.91 25.00
C ARG A 6 5.28 -84.98 25.38
N ARG A 7 5.86 -84.30 24.39
CA ARG A 7 6.65 -83.08 24.65
C ARG A 7 5.70 -82.07 25.28
N GLN A 8 5.98 -81.69 26.53
CA GLN A 8 5.37 -80.52 27.12
C GLN A 8 5.94 -79.31 26.38
N ASP A 9 5.11 -78.64 25.59
CA ASP A 9 5.44 -77.31 25.11
C ASP A 9 5.56 -76.40 26.32
N LYS A 10 6.79 -75.93 26.58
CA LYS A 10 7.02 -74.87 27.56
C LYS A 10 6.19 -73.65 27.10
N PRO A 11 5.34 -73.06 27.96
CA PRO A 11 4.65 -71.84 27.60
C PRO A 11 5.71 -70.79 27.24
N ARG A 12 5.56 -70.15 26.07
CA ARG A 12 6.40 -69.02 25.69
C ARG A 12 6.21 -67.95 26.78
N LEU A 13 7.21 -67.76 27.63
CA LEU A 13 7.26 -66.59 28.50
C LEU A 13 7.41 -65.38 27.57
N ILE A 14 6.32 -64.65 27.39
CA ILE A 14 6.37 -63.32 26.79
C ILE A 14 6.96 -62.43 27.88
N PRO A 15 8.18 -61.89 27.72
CA PRO A 15 8.75 -60.99 28.72
C PRO A 15 7.79 -59.81 28.91
N GLU A 16 7.57 -59.38 30.16
CA GLU A 16 6.77 -58.20 30.46
C GLU A 16 7.40 -56.99 29.77
N GLN A 17 6.79 -56.57 28.66
CA GLN A 17 7.29 -55.49 27.85
C GLN A 17 7.04 -54.18 28.61
N ASP A 18 8.11 -53.50 29.04
CA ASP A 18 7.97 -52.25 29.80
C ASP A 18 7.32 -51.18 28.90
N ARG A 19 6.04 -50.94 29.18
CA ARG A 19 5.18 -49.99 28.45
C ARG A 19 5.78 -48.59 28.43
N ARG A 20 6.62 -48.23 29.40
CA ARG A 20 7.34 -46.94 29.46
C ARG A 20 8.46 -46.87 28.43
N ILE A 21 9.25 -47.94 28.30
CA ILE A 21 10.34 -48.03 27.31
C ILE A 21 9.76 -48.04 25.89
N CYS A 22 8.74 -48.86 25.63
CA CYS A 22 8.11 -48.89 24.31
C CYS A 22 7.40 -47.57 23.97
N GLY A 23 6.78 -46.92 24.95
CA GLY A 23 6.21 -45.58 24.76
C GLY A 23 7.27 -44.53 24.42
N SER A 24 8.42 -44.55 25.12
CA SER A 24 9.53 -43.65 24.84
C SER A 24 10.15 -43.88 23.47
N ILE A 25 10.37 -45.14 23.07
CA ILE A 25 10.89 -45.49 21.73
C ILE A 25 9.93 -44.98 20.65
N CYS A 26 8.62 -45.22 20.80
CA CYS A 26 7.62 -44.78 19.84
C CYS A 26 7.59 -43.25 19.71
N LEU A 27 7.61 -42.52 20.83
CA LEU A 27 7.65 -41.05 20.82
C LEU A 27 8.90 -40.52 20.15
N CYS A 28 10.09 -41.02 20.51
CA CYS A 28 11.34 -40.56 19.90
C CYS A 28 11.41 -40.88 18.40
N GLN A 29 10.94 -42.06 17.97
CA GLN A 29 10.83 -42.41 16.56
C GLN A 29 9.89 -41.47 15.81
N LEU A 30 8.70 -41.21 16.37
CA LEU A 30 7.74 -40.27 15.79
C LEU A 30 8.34 -38.86 15.67
N THR A 31 9.01 -38.36 16.71
CA THR A 31 9.65 -37.04 16.71
C THR A 31 10.75 -36.95 15.65
N ILE A 32 11.54 -38.01 15.44
CA ILE A 32 12.55 -38.05 14.35
C ILE A 32 11.88 -37.94 13.00
N VAL A 33 10.86 -38.76 12.73
CA VAL A 33 10.12 -38.73 11.44
C VAL A 33 9.53 -37.35 11.20
N LEU A 34 8.82 -36.78 12.19
CA LEU A 34 8.23 -35.46 12.08
C LEU A 34 9.30 -34.37 11.87
N SER A 35 10.43 -34.43 12.58
CA SER A 35 11.52 -33.46 12.43
C SER A 35 12.13 -33.51 11.02
N CYS A 36 12.37 -34.71 10.48
CA CYS A 36 12.85 -34.89 9.10
C CYS A 36 11.88 -34.31 8.08
N VAL A 37 10.59 -34.63 8.20
CA VAL A 37 9.54 -34.09 7.33
C VAL A 37 9.49 -32.56 7.45
N SER A 38 9.50 -32.02 8.66
CA SER A 38 9.53 -30.57 8.90
C SER A 38 10.72 -29.90 8.23
N LEU A 39 11.95 -30.45 8.31
CA LEU A 39 13.12 -29.87 7.65
C LEU A 39 12.97 -29.79 6.13
N VAL A 40 12.42 -30.84 5.49
CA VAL A 40 12.18 -30.85 4.04
C VAL A 40 11.18 -29.76 3.64
N TYR A 41 10.06 -29.65 4.35
CA TYR A 41 9.04 -28.64 4.04
C TYR A 41 9.53 -27.21 4.33
N LEU A 42 10.22 -27.00 5.46
CA LEU A 42 10.76 -25.69 5.84
C LEU A 42 11.90 -25.24 4.92
N THR A 43 12.57 -26.17 4.23
CA THR A 43 13.54 -25.82 3.20
C THR A 43 12.88 -25.03 2.06
N VAL A 44 11.74 -25.48 1.57
CA VAL A 44 11.00 -24.79 0.49
C VAL A 44 10.25 -23.57 1.03
N ALA A 45 9.64 -23.69 2.21
CA ALA A 45 8.77 -22.65 2.75
C ALA A 45 9.53 -21.47 3.39
N VAL A 46 10.72 -21.70 3.97
CA VAL A 46 11.45 -20.69 4.75
C VAL A 46 12.87 -20.49 4.22
N TYR A 47 13.65 -21.55 4.03
CA TYR A 47 15.05 -21.42 3.62
C TYR A 47 15.21 -20.80 2.22
N MET A 48 14.50 -21.32 1.21
CA MET A 48 14.60 -20.81 -0.16
C MET A 48 14.21 -19.31 -0.26
N PRO A 49 13.06 -18.85 0.29
CA PRO A 49 12.74 -17.43 0.33
C PRO A 49 13.75 -16.59 1.12
N SER A 50 14.23 -17.09 2.26
CA SER A 50 15.20 -16.38 3.08
C SER A 50 16.53 -16.20 2.35
N HIS A 51 17.03 -17.24 1.68
CA HIS A 51 18.25 -17.18 0.88
C HIS A 51 18.12 -16.15 -0.26
N LYS A 52 16.97 -16.10 -0.94
CA LYS A 52 16.70 -15.05 -1.94
C LYS A 52 16.70 -13.65 -1.31
N ALA A 53 16.11 -13.50 -0.12
CA ALA A 53 16.06 -12.22 0.57
C ALA A 53 17.47 -11.71 0.95
N PHE A 54 18.32 -12.57 1.50
CA PHE A 54 19.71 -12.22 1.84
C PHE A 54 20.57 -11.89 0.61
N ASN A 55 20.30 -12.54 -0.53
CA ASN A 55 21.05 -12.31 -1.77
C ASN A 55 20.39 -11.29 -2.72
N SER A 56 19.29 -10.66 -2.30
CA SER A 56 18.53 -9.73 -3.16
C SER A 56 19.25 -8.40 -3.41
N GLY A 57 20.24 -8.04 -2.58
CA GLY A 57 20.93 -6.76 -2.66
C GLY A 57 20.06 -5.55 -2.29
N ILE A 58 18.85 -5.79 -1.75
CA ILE A 58 17.94 -4.73 -1.31
C ILE A 58 18.48 -4.09 -0.03
N GLU A 59 18.49 -2.76 0.00
CA GLU A 59 18.86 -2.00 1.18
C GLU A 59 17.77 -2.15 2.26
N PRO A 60 18.11 -2.55 3.51
CA PRO A 60 17.13 -2.72 4.58
C PRO A 60 16.63 -1.41 5.17
N ARG A 61 17.24 -0.27 4.83
CA ARG A 61 16.74 1.06 5.22
C ARG A 61 15.69 1.51 4.20
N PRO A 62 14.44 1.77 4.61
CA PRO A 62 13.40 2.20 3.68
C PRO A 62 13.67 3.62 3.19
N VAL A 63 13.27 3.85 1.94
CA VAL A 63 13.19 5.16 1.30
C VAL A 63 11.72 5.44 0.93
N MET A 64 11.41 6.58 0.32
CA MET A 64 10.04 6.89 -0.07
C MET A 64 9.79 6.55 -1.54
N CYS A 65 8.74 5.77 -1.78
CA CYS A 65 8.20 5.54 -3.12
C CYS A 65 6.95 6.37 -3.34
N GLN A 66 6.73 6.77 -4.59
CA GLN A 66 5.55 7.50 -5.01
C GLN A 66 5.02 6.91 -6.31
N ALA A 67 3.76 6.49 -6.29
CA ALA A 67 3.10 5.93 -7.46
C ALA A 67 2.93 6.98 -8.56
N VAL A 68 3.33 6.60 -9.77
CA VAL A 68 3.30 7.48 -10.96
C VAL A 68 2.41 6.96 -12.07
N ASN A 69 2.19 5.64 -12.12
CA ASN A 69 1.28 5.03 -13.08
C ASN A 69 0.75 3.72 -12.50
N THR A 70 -0.57 3.60 -12.50
CA THR A 70 -1.25 2.37 -12.09
C THR A 70 -2.16 1.88 -13.20
N SER A 71 -1.96 0.63 -13.60
CA SER A 71 -2.82 -0.02 -14.58
C SER A 71 -3.35 -1.35 -14.05
N LEU A 72 -4.55 -1.71 -14.49
CA LEU A 72 -5.16 -3.00 -14.21
C LEU A 72 -5.34 -3.75 -15.52
N VAL A 73 -4.56 -4.81 -15.71
CA VAL A 73 -4.53 -5.61 -16.94
C VAL A 73 -5.11 -7.00 -16.67
N ASN A 74 -5.80 -7.59 -17.66
CA ASN A 74 -6.42 -8.92 -17.52
C ASN A 74 -5.44 -10.08 -17.77
N ASN A 75 -4.44 -9.88 -18.64
CA ASN A 75 -3.40 -10.86 -18.96
C ASN A 75 -2.02 -10.21 -18.82
N CYS A 76 -1.15 -10.79 -17.99
CA CYS A 76 -0.11 -10.04 -17.31
C CYS A 76 1.19 -10.83 -17.30
N ASP A 77 2.25 -10.21 -17.79
CA ASP A 77 3.60 -10.76 -17.66
C ASP A 77 4.11 -10.66 -16.22
N TRP A 78 3.66 -9.63 -15.50
CA TRP A 78 3.96 -9.39 -14.09
C TRP A 78 2.77 -8.68 -13.40
N ALA A 79 2.73 -8.78 -12.08
CA ALA A 79 1.80 -8.08 -11.22
C ALA A 79 2.51 -7.60 -9.94
N SER A 80 2.10 -6.45 -9.43
CA SER A 80 2.62 -5.86 -8.19
C SER A 80 2.22 -6.69 -6.96
N CYS A 81 1.03 -7.30 -7.04
CA CYS A 81 0.52 -8.24 -6.04
C CYS A 81 -0.39 -9.26 -6.71
N GLY A 82 -0.07 -10.54 -6.56
CA GLY A 82 -0.91 -11.69 -6.91
C GLY A 82 -1.37 -12.45 -5.67
N GLU A 83 -2.60 -12.93 -5.67
CA GLU A 83 -3.06 -13.91 -4.67
C GLU A 83 -2.77 -15.33 -5.17
N TRP A 84 -2.40 -16.25 -4.28
CA TRP A 84 -1.96 -17.62 -4.57
C TRP A 84 -0.67 -17.74 -5.40
N CYS A 85 0.47 -17.75 -4.72
CA CYS A 85 1.81 -17.80 -5.33
C CYS A 85 2.12 -19.06 -6.16
N LEU A 86 1.29 -20.12 -6.10
CA LEU A 86 1.52 -21.36 -6.83
C LEU A 86 1.14 -21.27 -8.33
N THR A 87 0.32 -20.29 -8.69
CA THR A 87 -0.19 -20.11 -10.04
C THR A 87 0.09 -18.69 -10.52
N LYS A 88 0.33 -18.53 -11.83
CA LYS A 88 0.38 -17.18 -12.41
C LYS A 88 -0.96 -16.49 -12.17
N THR A 89 -0.92 -15.28 -11.64
CA THR A 89 -2.09 -14.44 -11.44
C THR A 89 -2.75 -14.16 -12.79
N SER A 90 -4.02 -14.50 -12.92
CA SER A 90 -4.84 -14.23 -14.11
C SER A 90 -6.07 -13.41 -13.72
N GLY A 91 -6.47 -12.47 -14.58
CA GLY A 91 -7.63 -11.60 -14.34
C GLY A 91 -7.33 -10.35 -13.51
N PHE A 92 -6.90 -10.50 -12.24
CA PHE A 92 -6.60 -9.35 -11.37
C PHE A 92 -5.09 -9.09 -11.30
N CYS A 93 -4.58 -8.19 -12.15
CA CYS A 93 -3.16 -7.84 -12.15
C CYS A 93 -2.95 -6.33 -12.04
N PRO A 94 -2.76 -5.83 -10.81
CA PRO A 94 -2.34 -4.45 -10.63
C PRO A 94 -0.88 -4.29 -11.04
N GLN A 95 -0.58 -3.38 -11.95
CA GLN A 95 0.77 -2.99 -12.35
C GLN A 95 0.98 -1.55 -11.90
N ILE A 96 1.79 -1.38 -10.84
CA ILE A 96 2.08 -0.10 -10.21
C ILE A 96 3.54 0.23 -10.48
N HIS A 97 3.75 1.35 -11.16
CA HIS A 97 5.05 1.96 -11.35
C HIS A 97 5.24 3.08 -10.33
N VAL A 98 6.44 3.15 -9.77
CA VAL A 98 6.78 4.13 -8.75
C VAL A 98 8.07 4.85 -9.07
N THR A 99 8.13 6.11 -8.67
CA THR A 99 9.40 6.83 -8.49
C THR A 99 9.94 6.49 -7.10
N THR A 100 11.24 6.26 -7.02
CA THR A 100 11.94 5.95 -5.77
C THR A 100 12.82 7.14 -5.41
N ARG A 101 12.68 7.68 -4.20
CA ARG A 101 13.41 8.86 -3.74
C ARG A 101 13.81 8.76 -2.27
N GLN A 102 14.83 9.52 -1.89
CA GLN A 102 15.17 9.69 -0.48
C GLN A 102 14.04 10.41 0.28
N ASN A 103 14.05 10.25 1.60
CA ASN A 103 13.15 10.97 2.49
C ASN A 103 13.43 12.48 2.40
N GLY A 104 12.37 13.28 2.42
CA GLY A 104 12.42 14.73 2.50
C GLY A 104 12.69 15.21 3.93
N THR A 105 12.22 16.42 4.21
CA THR A 105 12.48 17.09 5.48
C THR A 105 11.31 16.91 6.45
N ASP A 106 11.61 16.53 7.67
CA ASP A 106 10.69 16.56 8.80
C ASP A 106 10.66 17.98 9.37
N ILE A 107 9.46 18.52 9.51
CA ILE A 107 9.25 19.90 9.94
C ILE A 107 8.30 19.99 11.12
N THR A 108 8.46 21.04 11.90
CA THR A 108 7.45 21.49 12.86
C THR A 108 7.06 22.92 12.57
N VAL A 109 5.75 23.15 12.48
CA VAL A 109 5.19 24.49 12.29
C VAL A 109 4.63 24.99 13.62
N GLU A 110 5.10 26.15 14.04
CA GLU A 110 4.87 26.69 15.37
C GLU A 110 4.04 27.99 15.33
N ASN A 111 3.48 28.33 16.49
CA ASN A 111 2.66 29.53 16.69
C ASN A 111 1.46 29.62 15.73
N CYS A 112 0.80 28.48 15.46
CA CYS A 112 -0.33 28.47 14.56
C CYS A 112 -1.64 28.87 15.24
N THR A 113 -2.42 29.67 14.52
CA THR A 113 -3.78 30.09 14.86
C THR A 113 -4.70 29.74 13.69
N ARG A 114 -6.00 29.52 13.98
CA ARG A 114 -7.02 29.22 12.97
C ARG A 114 -6.70 28.02 12.07
N LEU A 115 -6.02 27.01 12.63
CA LEU A 115 -5.72 25.76 11.92
C LEU A 115 -7.01 25.02 11.55
N THR A 116 -7.23 24.87 10.25
CA THR A 116 -8.30 24.04 9.68
C THR A 116 -7.74 23.06 8.67
N THR A 117 -8.47 21.97 8.45
CA THR A 117 -8.13 20.94 7.50
C THR A 117 -9.22 20.87 6.46
N VAL A 118 -8.85 20.90 5.19
CA VAL A 118 -9.78 20.77 4.08
C VAL A 118 -9.42 19.50 3.32
N ALA A 119 -10.38 18.58 3.19
CA ALA A 119 -10.20 17.29 2.56
C ALA A 119 -10.92 17.22 1.21
N CYS A 120 -10.27 16.69 0.18
CA CYS A 120 -10.91 16.30 -1.07
C CYS A 120 -10.63 14.84 -1.43
N PRO A 121 -11.27 13.88 -0.73
CA PRO A 121 -10.99 12.44 -0.87
C PRO A 121 -11.29 11.92 -2.27
N PRO A 122 -10.70 10.78 -2.66
CA PRO A 122 -11.03 10.12 -3.92
C PRO A 122 -12.50 9.70 -3.90
N VAL A 123 -13.16 9.90 -5.04
CA VAL A 123 -14.57 9.54 -5.21
C VAL A 123 -14.64 8.10 -5.67
N ASN A 124 -15.55 7.31 -5.09
CA ASN A 124 -15.84 5.95 -5.55
C ASN A 124 -17.18 5.91 -6.31
N PRO A 125 -17.17 5.86 -7.66
CA PRO A 125 -18.39 5.80 -8.46
C PRO A 125 -19.24 4.54 -8.20
N GLY A 126 -18.64 3.49 -7.63
CA GLY A 126 -19.35 2.25 -7.31
C GLY A 126 -20.38 2.38 -6.17
N VAL A 127 -20.32 3.47 -5.40
CA VAL A 127 -21.28 3.77 -4.32
C VAL A 127 -22.55 4.45 -4.86
N LEU A 128 -22.50 5.01 -6.08
CA LEU A 128 -23.65 5.66 -6.70
C LEU A 128 -24.82 4.70 -6.85
N HIS A 129 -26.02 5.19 -6.54
CA HIS A 129 -27.24 4.44 -6.79
C HIS A 129 -27.39 4.16 -8.29
N LYS A 130 -27.59 2.89 -8.64
CA LYS A 130 -27.82 2.46 -10.02
C LYS A 130 -29.32 2.36 -10.27
N TYR A 131 -29.86 3.32 -11.02
CA TYR A 131 -31.22 3.29 -11.52
C TYR A 131 -31.35 2.19 -12.59
N ASN A 132 -32.37 1.34 -12.45
CA ASN A 132 -32.71 0.34 -13.45
C ASN A 132 -33.80 0.89 -14.38
N CYS A 133 -33.42 1.45 -15.51
CA CYS A 133 -34.39 1.97 -16.48
C CYS A 133 -35.12 0.87 -17.24
N ASN A 134 -34.77 -0.41 -17.05
CA ASN A 134 -35.58 -1.50 -17.62
C ASN A 134 -36.88 -1.75 -16.82
N GLU A 135 -36.99 -1.15 -15.63
CA GLU A 135 -38.21 -1.17 -14.82
C GLU A 135 -39.09 0.04 -15.13
N ASP A 136 -40.41 -0.20 -15.22
CA ASP A 136 -41.36 0.80 -15.70
C ASP A 136 -41.34 2.07 -14.83
N LYS A 137 -41.16 3.22 -15.48
CA LYS A 137 -41.22 4.58 -14.90
C LYS A 137 -40.17 4.92 -13.84
N VAL A 138 -39.14 4.10 -13.65
CA VAL A 138 -38.03 4.40 -12.72
C VAL A 138 -37.19 5.58 -13.22
N CYS A 139 -37.05 5.72 -14.54
CA CYS A 139 -36.16 6.70 -15.16
C CYS A 139 -36.85 7.93 -15.76
N GLY A 140 -38.09 8.21 -15.34
CA GLY A 140 -38.89 9.34 -15.84
C GLY A 140 -38.59 10.68 -15.18
N SER A 141 -37.75 10.67 -14.15
CA SER A 141 -37.35 11.86 -13.38
C SER A 141 -35.83 12.07 -13.30
N LEU A 142 -35.04 11.33 -14.09
CA LEU A 142 -33.58 11.48 -14.17
C LEU A 142 -33.20 12.92 -14.51
N THR A 143 -32.45 13.55 -13.62
CA THR A 143 -32.00 14.93 -13.78
C THR A 143 -30.53 15.04 -13.42
N GLY A 144 -29.72 15.53 -14.35
CA GLY A 144 -28.26 15.60 -14.25
C GLY A 144 -27.55 14.70 -15.25
N LEU A 145 -26.23 14.58 -15.08
CA LEU A 145 -25.36 13.72 -15.87
C LEU A 145 -25.37 12.26 -15.37
N PHE A 146 -25.68 11.33 -16.27
CA PHE A 146 -25.70 9.90 -16.00
C PHE A 146 -24.67 9.14 -16.82
N ASN A 147 -24.07 8.12 -16.20
CA ASN A 147 -23.33 7.07 -16.89
C ASN A 147 -24.19 5.81 -16.94
N CYS A 148 -24.56 5.39 -18.14
CA CYS A 148 -25.49 4.29 -18.37
C CYS A 148 -24.82 3.12 -19.09
N SER A 149 -25.14 1.89 -18.68
CA SER A 149 -24.76 0.66 -19.35
C SER A 149 -25.98 -0.23 -19.53
N LEU A 150 -26.51 -0.29 -20.76
CA LEU A 150 -27.68 -1.11 -21.15
C LEU A 150 -28.91 -0.86 -20.26
N GLY A 151 -29.26 0.41 -20.04
CA GLY A 151 -30.42 0.80 -19.23
C GLY A 151 -30.16 0.87 -17.72
N HIS A 152 -28.97 0.47 -17.23
CA HIS A 152 -28.57 0.74 -15.85
C HIS A 152 -27.78 2.05 -15.77
N CYS A 153 -28.34 3.06 -15.11
CA CYS A 153 -27.78 4.42 -15.08
C CYS A 153 -27.36 4.83 -13.66
N ALA A 154 -26.19 5.45 -13.52
CA ALA A 154 -25.71 6.03 -12.27
C ALA A 154 -25.56 7.54 -12.41
N ASN A 155 -26.04 8.31 -11.42
CA ASN A 155 -25.99 9.76 -11.44
C ASN A 155 -24.59 10.26 -11.09
N MET A 156 -23.80 10.62 -12.11
CA MET A 156 -22.44 11.11 -11.92
C MET A 156 -22.41 12.50 -11.27
N SER A 157 -23.49 13.28 -11.38
CA SER A 157 -23.56 14.65 -10.85
C SER A 157 -23.58 14.71 -9.32
N GLU A 158 -23.88 13.59 -8.65
CA GLU A 158 -23.86 13.51 -7.18
C GLU A 158 -22.46 13.61 -6.60
N LEU A 159 -21.44 13.20 -7.37
CA LEU A 159 -20.06 13.14 -6.89
C LEU A 159 -19.08 13.99 -7.70
N PHE A 160 -19.44 14.34 -8.94
CA PHE A 160 -18.56 15.05 -9.86
C PHE A 160 -19.19 16.32 -10.41
N LEU A 161 -18.36 17.35 -10.59
CA LEU A 161 -18.64 18.53 -11.39
C LEU A 161 -18.07 18.31 -12.80
N CYS A 162 -18.94 18.00 -13.76
CA CYS A 162 -18.51 17.67 -15.11
C CYS A 162 -18.73 18.83 -16.09
N HIS A 163 -17.75 19.01 -16.98
CA HIS A 163 -17.78 19.96 -18.08
C HIS A 163 -17.99 19.18 -19.37
N TYR A 164 -19.07 19.49 -20.08
CA TYR A 164 -19.46 18.76 -21.27
C TYR A 164 -20.37 19.58 -22.17
N LYS A 165 -20.57 19.08 -23.40
CA LYS A 165 -21.55 19.60 -24.33
C LYS A 165 -22.44 18.47 -24.85
N ALA A 166 -23.74 18.56 -24.56
CA ALA A 166 -24.72 17.56 -24.92
C ALA A 166 -25.24 17.79 -26.36
N ASP A 167 -24.45 17.39 -27.36
CA ASP A 167 -24.76 17.57 -28.79
C ASP A 167 -25.24 16.28 -29.49
N GLY A 168 -25.52 15.22 -28.74
CA GLY A 168 -25.85 13.91 -29.29
C GLY A 168 -27.32 13.69 -29.57
N ILE A 169 -27.68 12.41 -29.68
CA ILE A 169 -29.08 12.00 -29.85
C ILE A 169 -29.85 12.23 -28.56
N ILE A 170 -31.11 12.63 -28.68
CA ILE A 170 -32.03 12.72 -27.55
C ILE A 170 -32.77 11.38 -27.46
N VAL A 171 -32.74 10.78 -26.27
CA VAL A 171 -33.37 9.50 -25.93
C VAL A 171 -34.36 9.76 -24.80
N ASP A 172 -35.55 9.19 -24.90
CA ASP A 172 -36.53 9.18 -23.81
C ASP A 172 -36.20 8.02 -22.86
N SER A 173 -35.77 8.32 -21.65
CA SER A 173 -35.28 7.32 -20.69
C SER A 173 -36.35 6.44 -20.06
N ASP A 174 -37.64 6.71 -20.33
CA ASP A 174 -38.75 5.83 -19.94
C ASP A 174 -39.22 4.91 -21.08
N LYS A 175 -39.02 5.31 -22.33
CA LYS A 175 -39.52 4.59 -23.52
C LYS A 175 -38.44 3.84 -24.29
N ASP A 176 -37.22 4.38 -24.33
CA ASP A 176 -36.12 3.93 -25.19
C ASP A 176 -34.92 3.43 -24.36
N ASN A 177 -35.20 2.69 -23.30
CA ASN A 177 -34.29 2.45 -22.16
C ASN A 177 -33.06 1.63 -22.58
N LEU A 178 -33.21 0.74 -23.56
CA LEU A 178 -32.12 -0.05 -24.16
C LEU A 178 -31.11 0.79 -24.94
N LYS A 179 -31.48 2.01 -25.39
CA LYS A 179 -30.57 2.92 -26.12
C LYS A 179 -29.67 3.74 -25.17
N LEU A 180 -29.91 3.66 -23.85
CA LEU A 180 -29.07 4.30 -22.84
C LEU A 180 -27.79 3.50 -22.60
N ASN A 181 -26.77 3.80 -23.42
CA ASN A 181 -25.42 3.29 -23.27
C ASN A 181 -24.37 4.41 -23.50
N GLY A 182 -23.58 4.69 -22.47
CA GLY A 182 -22.62 5.80 -22.38
C GLY A 182 -23.09 6.94 -21.46
N PHE A 183 -22.55 8.14 -21.67
CA PHE A 183 -22.87 9.33 -20.88
C PHE A 183 -24.01 10.14 -21.48
N PHE A 184 -24.96 10.56 -20.63
CA PHE A 184 -26.14 11.32 -21.01
C PHE A 184 -26.40 12.47 -20.04
N ASP A 185 -26.78 13.62 -20.58
CA ASP A 185 -27.32 14.73 -19.83
C ASP A 185 -28.85 14.64 -19.83
N CYS A 186 -29.43 14.34 -18.68
CA CYS A 186 -30.86 14.06 -18.53
C CYS A 186 -31.58 15.20 -17.83
N TYR A 187 -32.79 15.51 -18.30
CA TYR A 187 -33.73 16.38 -17.61
C TYR A 187 -35.13 15.78 -17.64
N LYS A 188 -35.60 15.32 -16.46
CA LYS A 188 -36.81 14.51 -16.26
C LYS A 188 -36.73 13.17 -17.01
N SER A 189 -37.09 13.12 -18.28
CA SER A 189 -37.02 11.91 -19.11
C SER A 189 -36.25 12.10 -20.42
N ARG A 190 -35.81 13.33 -20.72
CA ARG A 190 -35.10 13.65 -21.96
C ARG A 190 -33.61 13.59 -21.70
N CYS A 191 -32.98 12.53 -22.17
CA CYS A 191 -31.55 12.27 -22.02
C CYS A 191 -30.82 12.53 -23.34
N THR A 192 -29.95 13.53 -23.36
CA THR A 192 -29.15 13.87 -24.54
C THR A 192 -27.77 13.23 -24.43
N LYS A 193 -27.39 12.42 -25.42
CA LYS A 193 -26.11 11.72 -25.42
C LYS A 193 -24.94 12.69 -25.52
N ILE A 194 -23.89 12.46 -24.76
CA ILE A 194 -22.61 13.19 -24.90
C ILE A 194 -21.73 12.38 -25.85
N LYS A 195 -21.49 12.92 -27.06
CA LYS A 195 -20.66 12.27 -28.09
C LYS A 195 -19.20 12.70 -28.03
N ASN A 196 -18.95 13.98 -27.76
CA ASN A 196 -17.61 14.54 -27.80
C ASN A 196 -16.88 14.28 -26.48
N MET A 197 -16.21 13.14 -26.40
CA MET A 197 -15.41 12.78 -25.22
C MET A 197 -14.11 13.59 -25.08
N ARG A 198 -13.67 14.33 -26.12
CA ARG A 198 -12.46 15.17 -26.00
C ARG A 198 -12.66 16.37 -25.08
N ASN A 199 -13.89 16.90 -25.00
CA ASN A 199 -14.23 18.03 -24.14
C ASN A 199 -15.05 17.60 -22.93
N PHE A 200 -15.13 16.30 -22.67
CA PHE A 200 -15.80 15.74 -21.50
C PHE A 200 -14.76 15.49 -20.42
N TYR A 201 -14.82 16.25 -19.34
CA TYR A 201 -14.00 16.01 -18.15
C TYR A 201 -14.80 16.28 -16.89
N CYS A 202 -14.48 15.55 -15.83
CA CYS A 202 -15.17 15.62 -14.55
C CYS A 202 -14.18 15.91 -13.44
N GLU A 203 -14.45 16.98 -12.68
CA GLU A 203 -13.74 17.29 -11.45
C GLU A 203 -14.52 16.72 -10.26
N ARG A 204 -13.82 16.42 -9.17
CA ARG A 204 -14.47 15.96 -7.93
C ARG A 204 -15.06 17.15 -7.20
N TYR A 205 -16.20 16.97 -6.52
CA TYR A 205 -16.75 18.02 -5.68
C TYR A 205 -15.92 18.19 -4.40
N CYS A 206 -14.99 19.15 -4.40
CA CYS A 206 -14.18 19.48 -3.23
C CYS A 206 -14.77 20.68 -2.45
N PRO A 207 -14.71 20.68 -1.11
CA PRO A 207 -15.01 21.87 -0.32
C PRO A 207 -14.03 23.01 -0.64
N ARG A 208 -14.50 24.25 -0.50
CA ARG A 208 -13.65 25.43 -0.71
C ARG A 208 -12.61 25.56 0.41
N ILE A 209 -11.40 25.95 0.05
CA ILE A 209 -10.31 26.25 0.98
C ILE A 209 -10.42 27.71 1.41
N THR A 210 -10.49 27.97 2.71
CA THR A 210 -10.51 29.35 3.23
C THR A 210 -9.13 29.99 3.10
N THR A 211 -9.07 31.19 2.54
CA THR A 211 -7.82 31.93 2.32
C THR A 211 -7.66 33.13 3.26
N THR A 212 -8.70 33.48 4.00
CA THR A 212 -8.71 34.66 4.88
C THR A 212 -7.66 34.58 5.99
N ALA A 213 -6.63 35.43 5.86
CA ALA A 213 -5.57 35.60 6.84
C ALA A 213 -4.75 34.33 7.13
N ASN A 214 -4.65 33.41 6.15
CA ASN A 214 -3.80 32.23 6.22
C ASN A 214 -2.47 32.49 5.50
N ASN A 215 -1.37 31.99 6.06
CA ASN A 215 -0.02 32.15 5.49
C ASN A 215 0.72 30.80 5.33
N VAL A 216 0.13 29.68 5.75
CA VAL A 216 0.70 28.35 5.60
C VAL A 216 -0.33 27.40 4.99
N TYR A 217 0.08 26.68 3.94
CA TYR A 217 -0.66 25.58 3.33
C TYR A 217 0.23 24.35 3.23
N ILE A 218 -0.17 23.26 3.89
CA ILE A 218 0.57 22.01 3.88
C ILE A 218 -0.34 20.93 3.30
N GLN A 219 -0.01 20.48 2.10
CA GLN A 219 -0.69 19.35 1.48
C GLN A 219 -0.18 18.04 2.06
N TYR A 220 -1.09 17.13 2.38
CA TYR A 220 -0.76 15.75 2.72
C TYR A 220 -1.87 14.84 2.19
N GLU A 221 -1.49 13.85 1.40
CA GLU A 221 -2.45 13.08 0.60
C GLU A 221 -3.46 14.03 -0.11
N ASN A 222 -4.75 13.76 0.04
CA ASN A 222 -5.87 14.51 -0.52
C ASN A 222 -6.36 15.66 0.39
N ASN A 223 -5.60 16.00 1.42
CA ASN A 223 -5.95 17.00 2.41
C ASN A 223 -4.97 18.16 2.36
N VAL A 224 -5.44 19.33 2.78
CA VAL A 224 -4.61 20.53 2.95
C VAL A 224 -4.87 21.10 4.33
N TYR A 225 -3.82 21.18 5.15
CA TYR A 225 -3.84 21.98 6.36
C TYR A 225 -3.61 23.44 5.99
N VAL A 226 -4.47 24.31 6.51
CA VAL A 226 -4.37 25.75 6.32
C VAL A 226 -4.45 26.46 7.65
N GLY A 227 -3.71 27.56 7.79
CA GLY A 227 -3.78 28.40 8.97
C GLY A 227 -2.81 29.55 8.93
N ARG A 228 -2.77 30.30 10.04
CA ARG A 228 -1.80 31.36 10.25
C ARG A 228 -0.77 30.95 11.27
N CYS A 229 0.46 30.72 10.84
CA CYS A 229 1.56 30.27 11.69
C CYS A 229 2.72 31.29 11.71
N GLY A 230 3.54 31.20 12.75
CA GLY A 230 4.66 32.13 12.96
C GLY A 230 5.98 31.65 12.38
N GLN A 231 6.28 30.34 12.43
CA GLN A 231 7.55 29.82 11.90
C GLN A 231 7.48 28.33 11.55
N VAL A 232 8.37 27.91 10.64
CA VAL A 232 8.59 26.53 10.22
C VAL A 232 10.04 26.14 10.55
N MET A 233 10.20 25.12 11.36
CA MET A 233 11.50 24.57 11.79
C MET A 233 11.73 23.22 11.12
N ALA A 234 12.92 23.00 10.55
CA ALA A 234 13.35 21.72 10.01
C ALA A 234 14.25 20.94 10.98
N HIS A 235 14.12 19.61 11.00
CA HIS A 235 14.84 18.70 11.92
C HIS A 235 15.89 17.82 11.25
N ASN A 236 15.92 17.79 9.92
CA ASN A 236 16.89 17.04 9.13
C ASN A 236 17.17 17.76 7.81
N GLU A 237 18.36 17.57 7.27
CA GLU A 237 18.76 18.10 5.97
C GLU A 237 18.77 16.98 4.91
N ALA A 238 18.36 17.32 3.70
CA ALA A 238 18.44 16.47 2.53
C ALA A 238 19.80 16.61 1.83
N ARG A 239 20.26 15.53 1.21
CA ARG A 239 21.54 15.45 0.47
C ARG A 239 21.34 14.87 -0.93
N GLY A 240 20.34 15.38 -1.64
CA GLY A 240 19.97 14.88 -2.97
C GLY A 240 19.57 13.41 -2.94
N SER A 241 20.27 12.57 -3.70
CA SER A 241 20.05 11.11 -3.76
C SER A 241 20.68 10.32 -2.61
N GLU A 242 21.44 10.97 -1.74
CA GLU A 242 22.03 10.35 -0.54
C GLU A 242 21.11 10.47 0.68
N PRO A 243 21.23 9.56 1.67
CA PRO A 243 20.45 9.64 2.90
C PRO A 243 20.67 10.97 3.64
N GLY A 244 19.58 11.63 3.99
CA GLY A 244 19.62 12.85 4.81
C GLY A 244 20.17 12.62 6.22
N SER A 245 20.64 13.69 6.84
CA SER A 245 21.18 13.70 8.20
C SER A 245 20.31 14.52 9.15
N PRO A 246 20.12 14.07 10.41
CA PRO A 246 19.44 14.87 11.41
C PRO A 246 20.27 16.11 11.73
N VAL A 247 19.59 17.24 11.96
CA VAL A 247 20.22 18.51 12.35
C VAL A 247 19.48 19.11 13.54
N GLN A 248 20.11 20.08 14.21
CA GLN A 248 19.37 20.86 15.20
C GLN A 248 18.25 21.65 14.52
N ALA A 249 17.16 21.88 15.24
CA ALA A 249 15.99 22.58 14.73
C ALA A 249 16.39 23.92 14.11
N THR A 250 16.27 24.02 12.78
CA THR A 250 16.72 25.17 11.99
C THR A 250 15.50 25.88 11.38
N PRO A 251 15.36 27.20 11.53
CA PRO A 251 14.25 27.93 10.94
C PRO A 251 14.42 27.97 9.41
N VAL A 252 13.42 27.47 8.68
CA VAL A 252 13.37 27.52 7.21
C VAL A 252 12.51 28.71 6.74
N TRP A 253 11.47 29.02 7.50
CA TRP A 253 10.59 30.15 7.21
C TRP A 253 10.05 30.75 8.50
N SER A 254 9.84 32.07 8.52
CA SER A 254 9.25 32.82 9.61
C SER A 254 8.35 33.92 9.07
N ASP A 255 7.19 34.14 9.70
CA ASP A 255 6.31 35.26 9.40
C ASP A 255 6.98 36.58 9.82
N GLN A 256 7.58 37.29 8.86
CA GLN A 256 8.17 38.61 9.06
C GLN A 256 7.17 39.75 8.80
N GLY A 257 5.87 39.45 8.68
CA GLY A 257 4.84 40.43 8.31
C GLY A 257 4.88 40.84 6.83
N GLN A 258 5.74 40.21 6.03
CA GLN A 258 5.66 40.25 4.58
C GLN A 258 4.50 39.37 4.14
N GLU A 259 3.77 39.79 3.09
CA GLU A 259 2.67 39.05 2.47
C GLU A 259 3.19 37.81 1.74
N GLU A 260 3.84 36.89 2.46
CA GLU A 260 4.33 35.62 1.96
C GLU A 260 3.50 34.47 2.50
N VAL A 261 3.26 33.50 1.63
CA VAL A 261 2.52 32.28 1.91
C VAL A 261 3.45 31.11 1.69
N PHE A 262 3.64 30.30 2.73
CA PHE A 262 4.44 29.09 2.70
C PHE A 262 3.61 27.91 2.23
N LEU A 263 4.12 27.18 1.23
CA LEU A 263 3.51 25.99 0.65
C LEU A 263 4.47 24.80 0.81
N ALA A 264 3.95 23.63 1.18
CA ALA A 264 4.73 22.40 1.20
C ALA A 264 3.83 21.17 1.01
N SER A 265 4.44 20.05 0.61
CA SER A 265 3.76 18.76 0.47
C SER A 265 4.43 17.70 1.34
N CYS A 266 3.72 17.13 2.30
CA CYS A 266 4.24 16.18 3.28
C CYS A 266 3.59 14.80 3.15
N HIS A 267 4.29 13.77 3.64
CA HIS A 267 3.72 12.43 3.72
C HIS A 267 2.70 12.32 4.86
N THR A 268 3.08 12.75 6.06
CA THR A 268 2.18 12.77 7.23
C THR A 268 2.18 14.14 7.88
N VAL A 269 1.04 14.53 8.44
CA VAL A 269 0.88 15.78 9.19
C VAL A 269 -0.02 15.51 10.39
N ASN A 270 0.53 15.71 11.58
CA ASN A 270 -0.13 15.54 12.86
C ASN A 270 -0.26 16.89 13.56
N ARG A 271 -1.47 17.21 14.02
CA ARG A 271 -1.73 18.39 14.85
C ARG A 271 -1.51 18.04 16.32
N ASN A 272 -0.58 18.73 16.96
CA ASN A 272 -0.36 18.63 18.40
C ASN A 272 -1.38 19.50 19.16
N ARG A 273 -1.58 19.19 20.44
CA ARG A 273 -2.51 19.92 21.34
C ARG A 273 -2.14 21.39 21.48
N ASP A 274 -0.85 21.73 21.37
CA ASP A 274 -0.33 23.09 21.50
C ASP A 274 -0.45 23.94 20.23
N ASN A 275 -1.39 23.60 19.33
CA ASN A 275 -1.54 24.23 18.01
C ASN A 275 -0.24 24.26 17.18
N ARG A 276 0.60 23.23 17.34
CA ARG A 276 1.77 22.98 16.49
C ARG A 276 1.40 21.91 15.47
N LEU A 277 1.93 22.01 14.26
CA LEU A 277 1.88 20.92 13.28
C LEU A 277 3.22 20.21 13.26
N SER A 278 3.21 18.88 13.37
CA SER A 278 4.38 18.04 13.14
C SER A 278 4.16 17.32 11.82
N ALA A 279 5.06 17.50 10.87
CA ALA A 279 4.95 16.88 9.56
C ALA A 279 6.23 16.14 9.20
N THR A 280 6.09 15.02 8.50
CA THR A 280 7.22 14.16 8.12
C THR A 280 7.32 14.01 6.61
N ASP A 281 8.54 13.83 6.11
CA ASP A 281 8.83 13.66 4.68
C ASP A 281 8.18 14.77 3.82
N CYS A 282 8.51 16.03 4.14
CA CYS A 282 8.04 17.19 3.41
C CYS A 282 8.98 17.56 2.26
N ILE A 283 8.38 17.87 1.12
CA ILE A 283 9.02 18.19 -0.15
C ILE A 283 8.32 19.37 -0.82
N ASN A 284 8.95 19.94 -1.84
CA ASN A 284 8.45 21.08 -2.62
C ASN A 284 8.09 22.27 -1.72
N GLY A 285 9.00 22.65 -0.82
CA GLY A 285 8.83 23.86 0.00
C GLY A 285 9.00 25.11 -0.84
N THR A 286 7.93 25.88 -1.01
CA THR A 286 7.95 27.12 -1.81
C THR A 286 7.26 28.28 -1.10
N LEU A 287 7.58 29.48 -1.55
CA LEU A 287 7.04 30.74 -1.04
C LEU A 287 6.26 31.43 -2.16
N LEU A 288 5.04 31.84 -1.85
CA LEU A 288 4.12 32.51 -2.76
C LEU A 288 3.80 33.90 -2.22
N ASN A 289 3.64 34.90 -3.09
CA ASN A 289 3.14 36.20 -2.67
C ASN A 289 1.63 36.11 -2.36
N ALA A 290 1.19 36.61 -1.20
CA ALA A 290 -0.20 36.51 -0.74
C ALA A 290 -1.19 37.20 -1.68
N THR A 291 -0.76 38.21 -2.45
CA THR A 291 -1.60 38.88 -3.47
C THR A 291 -2.07 37.95 -4.59
N LEU A 292 -1.37 36.85 -4.82
CA LEU A 292 -1.75 35.84 -5.82
C LEU A 292 -2.80 34.85 -5.28
N VAL A 293 -2.99 34.80 -3.96
CA VAL A 293 -3.99 33.95 -3.33
C VAL A 293 -5.36 34.64 -3.40
N PRO A 294 -6.40 34.00 -3.98
CA PRO A 294 -7.72 34.61 -4.07
C PRO A 294 -8.30 35.01 -2.72
N ASP A 295 -8.98 36.15 -2.67
CA ASP A 295 -9.65 36.62 -1.47
C ASP A 295 -10.78 35.68 -1.03
N LYS A 296 -10.93 35.53 0.29
CA LYS A 296 -11.98 34.76 1.00
C LYS A 296 -11.87 33.23 0.88
N SER A 297 -11.86 32.70 -0.33
CA SER A 297 -11.78 31.24 -0.54
C SER A 297 -11.30 30.87 -1.95
N MET A 298 -10.70 29.69 -2.08
CA MET A 298 -10.29 29.11 -3.37
C MET A 298 -10.71 27.63 -3.51
N ASN A 299 -10.74 27.14 -4.74
CA ASN A 299 -10.98 25.72 -5.05
C ASN A 299 -9.63 24.96 -5.14
N PHE A 300 -9.67 23.63 -5.06
CA PHE A 300 -8.47 22.78 -5.16
C PHE A 300 -7.75 22.90 -6.51
N THR A 301 -8.48 23.12 -7.60
CA THR A 301 -7.91 23.35 -8.94
C THR A 301 -7.03 24.60 -8.94
N ILE A 302 -7.52 25.70 -8.34
CA ILE A 302 -6.75 26.95 -8.21
C ILE A 302 -5.54 26.73 -7.30
N TYR A 303 -5.73 26.08 -6.15
CA TYR A 303 -4.63 25.75 -5.24
C TYR A 303 -3.50 24.99 -5.93
N ARG A 304 -3.84 23.96 -6.73
CA ARG A 304 -2.86 23.17 -7.48
C ARG A 304 -2.09 24.03 -8.50
N HIS A 305 -2.81 24.86 -9.26
CA HIS A 305 -2.16 25.80 -10.19
C HIS A 305 -1.23 26.79 -9.47
N LEU A 306 -1.58 27.23 -8.27
CA LEU A 306 -0.68 28.07 -7.46
C LEU A 306 0.58 27.30 -7.08
N VAL A 307 0.45 26.06 -6.56
CA VAL A 307 1.60 25.21 -6.20
C VAL A 307 2.51 24.95 -7.42
N GLU A 308 1.94 24.57 -8.57
CA GLU A 308 2.70 24.26 -9.79
C GLU A 308 3.42 25.48 -10.38
N ASN A 309 2.85 26.69 -10.25
CA ASN A 309 3.44 27.92 -10.78
C ASN A 309 4.42 28.59 -9.81
N THR A 310 4.60 28.08 -8.59
CA THR A 310 5.54 28.67 -7.63
C THR A 310 6.99 28.44 -8.05
N THR A 311 7.77 29.51 -8.15
CA THR A 311 9.18 29.47 -8.55
C THR A 311 10.15 29.76 -7.41
N LYS A 312 9.70 30.52 -6.39
CA LYS A 312 10.52 30.86 -5.22
C LYS A 312 10.54 29.69 -4.25
N VAL A 313 11.68 29.02 -4.16
CA VAL A 313 11.91 27.92 -3.19
C VAL A 313 12.11 28.48 -1.79
N ALA A 314 11.72 27.70 -0.77
CA ALA A 314 11.90 28.09 0.63
C ALA A 314 13.38 28.06 1.05
N ASP A 315 14.18 27.17 0.47
CA ASP A 315 15.63 27.09 0.66
C ASP A 315 16.34 27.00 -0.70
N GLU A 316 17.12 28.03 -1.04
CA GLU A 316 17.88 28.09 -2.29
C GLU A 316 18.95 26.99 -2.37
N GLN A 317 19.49 26.54 -1.23
CA GLN A 317 20.46 25.45 -1.22
C GLN A 317 19.81 24.06 -1.27
N GLN A 318 18.47 23.97 -1.24
CA GLN A 318 17.72 22.71 -1.30
C GLN A 318 18.14 21.70 -0.22
N ARG A 319 18.59 22.19 0.95
CA ARG A 319 18.89 21.36 2.12
C ARG A 319 17.62 21.06 2.90
N PHE A 320 16.67 21.98 2.92
CA PHE A 320 15.38 21.84 3.62
C PHE A 320 14.21 21.94 2.65
N LEU A 321 13.24 21.01 2.79
CA LEU A 321 12.07 20.85 1.90
C LEU A 321 12.43 20.90 0.41
N PRO A 322 13.41 20.11 -0.05
CA PRO A 322 13.85 20.15 -1.43
C PRO A 322 12.74 19.78 -2.41
N MET A 323 12.93 20.19 -3.66
CA MET A 323 12.10 19.75 -4.77
C MET A 323 12.24 18.24 -4.97
N GLN A 324 11.12 17.57 -5.24
CA GLN A 324 11.05 16.10 -5.35
C GLN A 324 12.12 15.51 -6.28
N HIS A 325 12.33 16.12 -7.44
CA HIS A 325 13.24 15.61 -8.48
C HIS A 325 14.71 15.55 -8.02
N LEU A 326 15.11 16.35 -7.03
CA LEU A 326 16.47 16.34 -6.47
C LEU A 326 16.70 15.16 -5.52
N LEU A 327 15.63 14.62 -4.94
CA LEU A 327 15.67 13.45 -4.06
C LEU A 327 15.56 12.13 -4.82
N THR A 328 15.18 12.18 -6.09
CA THR A 328 14.87 10.98 -6.89
C THR A 328 16.13 10.14 -7.12
N ILE A 329 16.02 8.87 -6.79
CA ILE A 329 17.01 7.82 -7.03
C ILE A 329 16.71 7.16 -8.38
N TYR A 330 15.46 6.70 -8.56
CA TYR A 330 14.96 6.09 -9.79
C TYR A 330 13.64 6.72 -10.20
N ASN A 331 13.53 7.06 -11.49
CA ASN A 331 12.33 7.68 -12.05
C ASN A 331 11.20 6.66 -12.27
N ASP A 332 11.53 5.41 -12.56
CA ASP A 332 10.54 4.37 -12.84
C ASP A 332 11.05 3.02 -12.36
N SER A 333 10.28 2.39 -11.47
CA SER A 333 10.54 1.06 -10.93
C SER A 333 9.24 0.31 -10.76
N ARG A 334 9.27 -1.01 -10.96
CA ARG A 334 8.09 -1.87 -10.71
C ARG A 334 7.94 -2.09 -9.22
N LEU A 335 6.78 -1.75 -8.68
CA LEU A 335 6.46 -2.02 -7.29
C LEU A 335 5.99 -3.46 -7.12
N TYR A 336 6.57 -4.17 -6.17
CA TYR A 336 6.09 -5.47 -5.73
C TYR A 336 5.76 -5.45 -4.23
N ILE A 337 4.73 -6.17 -3.82
CA ILE A 337 4.35 -6.28 -2.41
C ILE A 337 5.47 -6.90 -1.55
N ASN A 338 6.18 -7.88 -2.12
CA ASN A 338 7.35 -8.58 -1.57
C ASN A 338 8.26 -9.01 -2.74
N LEU A 339 9.37 -9.69 -2.48
CA LEU A 339 10.28 -10.20 -3.52
C LEU A 339 9.64 -11.14 -4.56
N GLU A 340 8.54 -11.80 -4.21
CA GLU A 340 7.84 -12.73 -5.11
C GLU A 340 6.67 -12.08 -5.85
N GLY A 341 6.25 -10.88 -5.43
CA GLY A 341 5.08 -10.19 -5.98
C GLY A 341 3.75 -10.85 -5.63
N CYS A 342 3.68 -11.69 -4.59
CA CYS A 342 2.49 -12.47 -4.30
C CYS A 342 2.25 -12.74 -2.81
N VAL A 343 1.01 -13.03 -2.45
CA VAL A 343 0.57 -13.39 -1.10
C VAL A 343 -0.25 -14.68 -1.14
N ASN A 344 -0.04 -15.57 -0.16
CA ASN A 344 -0.74 -16.85 -0.08
C ASN A 344 -2.12 -16.76 0.61
N THR A 345 -2.63 -15.55 0.80
CA THR A 345 -3.90 -15.28 1.51
C THR A 345 -4.99 -14.85 0.53
N LEU A 346 -6.15 -15.51 0.56
CA LEU A 346 -7.37 -15.09 -0.14
C LEU A 346 -8.18 -14.03 0.60
N ARG A 347 -7.49 -13.10 1.26
CA ARG A 347 -8.12 -12.10 2.15
C ARG A 347 -8.36 -10.75 1.47
N GLY A 348 -8.16 -10.66 0.15
CA GLY A 348 -8.25 -9.39 -0.57
C GLY A 348 -7.06 -8.46 -0.29
N GLU A 349 -5.92 -9.01 0.15
CA GLU A 349 -4.73 -8.23 0.48
C GLU A 349 -4.20 -7.48 -0.75
N CYS A 350 -4.25 -8.07 -1.94
CA CYS A 350 -3.79 -7.39 -3.15
C CYS A 350 -4.71 -6.25 -3.58
N ARG A 351 -6.01 -6.36 -3.31
CA ARG A 351 -6.97 -5.28 -3.55
C ARG A 351 -6.77 -4.14 -2.55
N GLN A 352 -6.48 -4.46 -1.29
CA GLN A 352 -6.08 -3.46 -0.30
C GLN A 352 -4.74 -2.80 -0.68
N PHE A 353 -3.78 -3.58 -1.18
CA PHE A 353 -2.49 -3.07 -1.65
C PHE A 353 -2.67 -2.06 -2.79
N LEU A 354 -3.49 -2.40 -3.79
CA LEU A 354 -3.84 -1.48 -4.88
C LEU A 354 -4.49 -0.19 -4.36
N ASN A 355 -5.44 -0.28 -3.43
CA ASN A 355 -6.10 0.92 -2.88
C ASN A 355 -5.15 1.85 -2.10
N THR A 356 -4.11 1.30 -1.47
CA THR A 356 -3.19 2.06 -0.61
C THR A 356 -1.97 2.57 -1.40
N HIS A 357 -1.49 1.81 -2.37
CA HIS A 357 -0.25 2.09 -3.10
C HIS A 357 -0.46 2.50 -4.55
N GLY A 358 -1.68 2.33 -5.10
CA GLY A 358 -1.96 2.51 -6.52
C GLY A 358 -2.53 3.86 -6.92
N ASN A 359 -2.64 4.86 -6.03
CA ASN A 359 -3.06 6.19 -6.46
C ASN A 359 -1.89 6.88 -7.16
N ASP A 360 -1.98 7.02 -8.48
CA ASP A 360 -0.94 7.60 -9.35
C ASP A 360 -1.13 9.10 -9.62
N GLY A 361 -2.15 9.70 -9.03
CA GLY A 361 -2.46 11.13 -9.17
C GLY A 361 -3.50 11.43 -10.25
N ASP A 362 -3.99 10.42 -10.96
CA ASP A 362 -5.08 10.56 -11.92
C ASP A 362 -6.36 11.11 -11.26
N ASN A 363 -7.20 11.76 -12.06
CA ASN A 363 -8.44 12.42 -11.61
C ASN A 363 -8.19 13.45 -10.49
N PHE A 364 -7.04 14.14 -10.57
CA PHE A 364 -6.60 15.15 -9.62
C PHE A 364 -6.42 14.63 -8.19
N THR A 365 -6.23 13.32 -8.01
CA THR A 365 -5.94 12.75 -6.70
C THR A 365 -4.50 13.04 -6.29
N ALA A 366 -4.19 12.86 -5.01
CA ALA A 366 -2.81 12.87 -4.55
C ALA A 366 -2.17 11.51 -4.81
N GLN A 367 -0.91 11.53 -5.23
CA GLN A 367 -0.11 10.33 -5.42
C GLN A 367 0.13 9.64 -4.08
N SER A 368 -0.05 8.31 -4.07
CA SER A 368 0.28 7.45 -2.95
C SER A 368 1.77 7.51 -2.69
N ARG A 369 2.14 7.97 -1.49
CA ARG A 369 3.52 7.97 -0.97
C ARG A 369 3.61 6.97 0.17
N PHE A 370 4.64 6.13 0.14
CA PHE A 370 4.82 5.08 1.15
C PHE A 370 6.30 4.68 1.26
N PRO A 371 6.73 4.15 2.42
CA PRO A 371 8.07 3.59 2.54
C PRO A 371 8.21 2.34 1.68
N CYS A 372 9.35 2.22 1.01
CA CYS A 372 9.71 1.10 0.15
C CYS A 372 11.20 0.79 0.24
N PHE A 373 11.58 -0.37 -0.28
CA PHE A 373 12.95 -0.87 -0.28
C PHE A 373 13.40 -1.08 -1.72
N TYR A 374 14.64 -0.75 -2.00
CA TYR A 374 15.20 -0.76 -3.35
C TYR A 374 16.57 -1.41 -3.38
N ASN A 375 16.98 -1.87 -4.56
CA ASN A 375 18.35 -2.30 -4.80
C ASN A 375 19.16 -1.12 -5.33
N LYS A 376 20.33 -0.85 -4.76
CA LYS A 376 21.21 0.27 -5.19
C LYS A 376 21.78 0.10 -6.60
N ASN A 377 21.87 -1.14 -7.07
CA ASN A 377 22.49 -1.51 -8.34
C ASN A 377 21.46 -1.87 -9.42
N ASP A 378 20.17 -1.92 -9.08
CA ASP A 378 19.11 -2.33 -10.01
C ASP A 378 17.85 -1.49 -9.78
N SER A 379 17.48 -0.72 -10.82
CA SER A 379 16.28 0.12 -10.81
C SER A 379 15.01 -0.62 -11.20
N PHE A 380 15.10 -1.89 -11.60
CA PHE A 380 13.98 -2.63 -12.17
C PHE A 380 12.85 -2.86 -11.17
N LEU A 381 13.17 -3.22 -9.93
CA LEU A 381 12.19 -3.60 -8.92
C LEU A 381 12.40 -2.86 -7.60
N VAL A 382 11.28 -2.55 -6.96
CA VAL A 382 11.24 -2.10 -5.57
C VAL A 382 10.16 -2.84 -4.82
N VAL A 383 10.35 -2.98 -3.52
CA VAL A 383 9.53 -3.83 -2.67
C VAL A 383 8.89 -3.02 -1.55
N ALA A 384 7.59 -3.21 -1.32
CA ALA A 384 6.87 -2.54 -0.24
C ALA A 384 7.14 -3.18 1.14
N ARG A 385 7.22 -4.52 1.20
CA ARG A 385 7.45 -5.28 2.45
C ARG A 385 8.78 -6.01 2.39
N PHE A 386 9.76 -5.54 3.14
CA PHE A 386 11.06 -6.19 3.29
C PHE A 386 11.56 -6.02 4.72
N ASP A 387 11.89 -7.13 5.39
CA ASP A 387 12.41 -7.11 6.76
C ASP A 387 13.39 -8.28 6.95
N LEU A 388 14.68 -7.98 6.84
CA LEU A 388 15.75 -8.97 7.01
C LEU A 388 15.88 -9.51 8.43
N ASN A 389 15.52 -8.70 9.45
CA ASN A 389 15.61 -9.15 10.84
C ASN A 389 14.52 -10.17 11.15
N LYS A 390 13.32 -9.94 10.63
CA LYS A 390 12.22 -10.90 10.73
C LYS A 390 12.54 -12.19 9.98
N THR A 391 13.02 -12.11 8.73
CA THR A 391 13.36 -13.32 7.96
C THR A 391 14.48 -14.11 8.61
N TRP A 392 15.50 -13.45 9.15
CA TRP A 392 16.58 -14.11 9.91
C TRP A 392 16.05 -14.85 11.14
N ARG A 393 15.19 -14.22 11.93
CA ARG A 393 14.60 -14.85 13.12
C ARG A 393 13.72 -16.05 12.75
N GLU A 394 12.90 -15.93 11.71
CA GLU A 394 12.06 -17.02 11.22
C GLU A 394 12.90 -18.18 10.69
N LEU A 395 13.97 -17.90 9.95
CA LEU A 395 14.93 -18.90 9.49
C LEU A 395 15.60 -19.63 10.65
N LEU A 396 16.08 -18.89 11.66
CA LEU A 396 16.69 -19.48 12.85
C LEU A 396 15.74 -20.43 13.57
N ILE A 397 14.49 -20.02 13.81
CA ILE A 397 13.49 -20.86 14.48
C ILE A 397 13.20 -22.11 13.63
N ALA A 398 13.02 -21.94 12.32
CA ALA A 398 12.70 -23.02 11.39
C ALA A 398 13.82 -24.07 11.27
N VAL A 399 15.08 -23.68 11.44
CA VAL A 399 16.21 -24.62 11.41
C VAL A 399 16.49 -25.20 12.80
N VAL A 400 16.58 -24.36 13.84
CA VAL A 400 17.02 -24.79 15.17
C VAL A 400 16.00 -25.72 15.84
N VAL A 401 14.71 -25.43 15.75
CA VAL A 401 13.69 -26.23 16.47
C VAL A 401 13.62 -27.68 15.94
N PRO A 402 13.47 -27.95 14.63
CA PRO A 402 13.44 -29.32 14.13
C PRO A 402 14.79 -30.03 14.30
N SER A 403 15.92 -29.33 14.10
CA SER A 403 17.25 -29.93 14.28
C SER A 403 17.52 -30.34 15.73
N THR A 404 17.13 -29.51 16.71
CA THR A 404 17.30 -29.86 18.13
C THR A 404 16.42 -31.03 18.54
N LEU A 405 15.15 -31.05 18.13
CA LEU A 405 14.24 -32.17 18.36
C LEU A 405 14.74 -33.47 17.73
N PHE A 406 15.30 -33.40 16.52
CA PHE A 406 15.92 -34.53 15.85
C PHE A 406 17.11 -35.07 16.65
N VAL A 407 18.07 -34.22 17.02
CA VAL A 407 19.28 -34.62 17.75
C VAL A 407 18.95 -35.21 19.11
N VAL A 408 18.08 -34.55 19.89
CA VAL A 408 17.68 -35.04 21.23
C VAL A 408 16.99 -36.40 21.12
N SER A 409 16.08 -36.56 20.17
CA SER A 409 15.36 -37.83 19.97
C SER A 409 16.27 -38.94 19.48
N PHE A 410 17.21 -38.63 18.59
CA PHE A 410 18.21 -39.57 18.09
C PHE A 410 19.14 -40.05 19.20
N VAL A 411 19.69 -39.13 20.00
CA VAL A 411 20.55 -39.46 21.15
C VAL A 411 19.78 -40.30 22.17
N ALA A 412 18.51 -39.96 22.46
CA ALA A 412 17.68 -40.75 23.36
C ALA A 412 17.49 -42.19 22.87
N LEU A 413 17.23 -42.40 21.56
CA LEU A 413 17.12 -43.74 20.99
C LEU A 413 18.43 -44.53 21.07
N VAL A 414 19.57 -43.88 20.80
CA VAL A 414 20.90 -44.51 20.92
C VAL A 414 21.14 -44.95 22.37
N VAL A 415 20.83 -44.09 23.34
CA VAL A 415 20.97 -44.41 24.77
C VAL A 415 20.05 -45.57 25.16
N ILE A 416 18.78 -45.57 24.73
CA ILE A 416 17.84 -46.66 25.01
C ILE A 416 18.33 -47.96 24.37
N ALA A 417 18.78 -47.92 23.12
CA ALA A 417 19.29 -49.09 22.41
C ALA A 417 20.52 -49.71 23.10
N HIS A 418 21.41 -48.89 23.66
CA HIS A 418 22.55 -49.37 24.44
C HIS A 418 22.19 -49.83 25.86
N SER A 419 21.14 -49.25 26.46
CA SER A 419 20.72 -49.56 27.83
C SER A 419 19.85 -50.83 27.91
N VAL A 420 19.06 -51.11 26.86
CA VAL A 420 18.28 -52.33 26.74
C VAL A 420 19.19 -53.44 26.24
N LYS A 421 19.85 -54.14 27.17
CA LYS A 421 20.45 -55.44 26.86
C LYS A 421 19.33 -56.42 26.58
N VAL A 422 19.22 -56.86 25.32
CA VAL A 422 18.49 -58.10 25.02
C VAL A 422 19.29 -59.19 25.70
N GLY A 423 18.77 -59.75 26.79
CA GLY A 423 19.29 -61.01 27.29
C GLY A 423 19.12 -62.02 26.16
N ASP A 424 20.22 -62.63 25.74
CA ASP A 424 20.17 -63.85 24.94
C ASP A 424 19.52 -64.94 25.82
N ASP A 425 18.19 -64.98 25.81
CA ASP A 425 17.45 -66.06 26.45
C ASP A 425 17.53 -67.29 25.53
N ALA A 426 18.46 -68.18 25.92
CA ALA A 426 18.58 -69.57 25.50
C ALA A 426 17.40 -70.45 25.94
#